data_AF-A0A8T4CPW8-F1
#
_entry.id   AF-A0A8T4CPW8-F1
#
_cell.length_a   1.000
_cell.length_b   1.000
_cell.length_c   1.000
_cell.angle_alpha   90.00
_cell.angle_beta   90.00
_cell.angle_gamma   90.00
#
_symmetry.space_group_name_H-M   'P 1'
#
loop_
_entity.id
_entity.type
_entity.pdbx_description
1 polymer ?
#
loop_
_entity_poly.entity_id
_entity_poly.type
_entity_poly.pdbx_seq_one_letter_code
_entity_poly.pdbx_strand_id
1 'polypeptide(L)'
;MAERRISFFSIVLIMALLCVTIYASGEAIYRNQAVAQARTVADMVENIGKWASTFGGMWIKNNKGKELDLGSHLDTMIVTPSIANSSEISSSEADEIIQFHLKNPALIQREISDFTEKSSSTTKFRITSDKFMNPKNAPTGFETTAMNEIRKNNSKEFYTISDGQLRYARALVATEACMRCHDTPAKAPASVRDLYPNQGYGYEVGKVSGVISVTVPYTFSLIELIKDLSLWFWLAVSALVVTILSLSRKKTAEHLND
;
A
#
# COMPACT_ATOMS: atom_id res chain seq x y z
N MET A 1 -1.68 51.14 -38.84
CA MET A 1 -2.20 50.20 -37.83
C MET A 1 -1.04 49.86 -36.90
N ALA A 2 -1.09 50.26 -35.63
CA ALA A 2 0.03 50.05 -34.70
C ALA A 2 0.14 48.57 -34.35
N GLU A 3 1.21 47.90 -34.79
CA GLU A 3 1.53 46.55 -34.34
C GLU A 3 1.74 46.57 -32.82
N ARG A 4 0.82 45.96 -32.08
CA ARG A 4 0.90 45.83 -30.62
C ARG A 4 2.01 44.82 -30.30
N ARG A 5 3.27 45.27 -30.26
CA ARG A 5 4.41 44.45 -29.84
C ARG A 5 4.16 43.97 -28.41
N ILE A 6 4.17 42.67 -28.20
CA ILE A 6 4.10 42.07 -26.87
C ILE A 6 5.31 42.59 -26.10
N SER A 7 5.08 43.32 -25.00
CA SER A 7 6.18 43.87 -24.21
C SER A 7 6.99 42.72 -23.60
N PHE A 8 8.32 42.90 -23.46
CA PHE A 8 9.19 41.92 -22.80
C PHE A 8 8.62 41.46 -21.45
N PHE A 9 8.04 42.39 -20.69
CA PHE A 9 7.33 42.12 -19.44
C PHE A 9 6.18 41.11 -19.60
N SER A 10 5.39 41.22 -20.67
CA SER A 10 4.28 40.29 -20.95
C SER A 10 4.79 38.90 -21.27
N ILE A 11 5.93 38.77 -21.97
CA ILE A 11 6.56 37.48 -22.26
C ILE A 11 7.06 36.82 -20.97
N VAL A 12 7.75 37.57 -20.12
CA VAL A 12 8.22 37.08 -18.82
C VAL A 12 7.05 36.62 -17.94
N LEU A 13 5.95 37.38 -17.92
CA LEU A 13 4.75 37.02 -17.16
C LEU A 13 4.11 35.71 -17.68
N ILE A 14 3.99 35.56 -19.00
CA ILE A 14 3.45 34.34 -19.63
C ILE A 14 4.34 33.14 -19.29
N MET A 15 5.66 33.28 -19.39
CA MET A 15 6.61 32.22 -19.04
C MET A 15 6.53 31.83 -17.56
N ALA A 16 6.44 32.82 -16.66
CA ALA A 16 6.28 32.56 -15.24
C ALA A 16 4.97 31.79 -14.95
N LEU A 17 3.85 32.22 -15.56
CA LEU A 17 2.56 31.55 -15.41
C LEU A 17 2.62 30.11 -15.92
N LEU A 18 3.24 29.88 -17.09
CA LEU A 18 3.44 28.54 -17.65
C LEU A 18 4.24 27.65 -16.69
N CYS A 19 5.37 28.13 -16.17
CA CYS A 19 6.18 27.37 -15.21
C CYS A 19 5.38 26.99 -13.95
N VAL A 20 4.58 27.92 -13.40
CA VAL A 20 3.72 27.64 -12.24
C VAL A 20 2.66 26.59 -12.58
N THR A 21 2.00 26.70 -13.73
CA THR A 21 0.99 25.72 -14.14
C THR A 21 1.57 24.33 -14.39
N ILE A 22 2.76 24.23 -14.99
CA ILE A 22 3.46 22.96 -15.21
C ILE A 22 3.86 22.34 -13.88
N TYR A 23 4.42 23.13 -12.96
CA TYR A 23 4.78 22.65 -11.63
C TYR A 23 3.56 22.12 -10.87
N ALA A 24 2.48 22.91 -10.80
CA ALA A 24 1.26 22.53 -10.09
C ALA A 24 0.60 21.28 -10.71
N SER A 25 0.57 21.19 -12.04
CA SER A 25 0.02 20.02 -12.74
C SER A 25 0.87 18.78 -12.53
N GLY A 26 2.20 18.91 -12.62
CA GLY A 26 3.14 17.82 -12.39
C GLY A 26 3.06 17.27 -10.97
N GLU A 27 3.00 18.15 -9.96
CA GLU A 27 2.86 17.77 -8.56
C GLU A 27 1.51 17.08 -8.30
N ALA A 28 0.41 17.59 -8.87
CA ALA A 28 -0.90 16.97 -8.74
C ALA A 28 -0.97 15.59 -9.38
N ILE A 29 -0.37 15.41 -10.56
CA ILE A 29 -0.29 14.11 -11.25
C ILE A 29 0.55 13.13 -10.41
N TYR A 30 1.72 13.56 -9.95
CA TYR A 30 2.63 12.74 -9.13
C TYR A 30 1.96 12.31 -7.82
N ARG A 31 1.26 13.22 -7.13
CA ARG A 31 0.44 12.91 -5.95
C ARG A 31 -0.65 11.89 -6.24
N ASN A 32 -1.42 12.09 -7.31
CA ASN A 32 -2.49 11.16 -7.67
C ASN A 32 -1.94 9.76 -7.99
N GLN A 33 -0.78 9.68 -8.65
CA GLN A 33 -0.10 8.42 -8.91
C GLN A 33 0.39 7.74 -7.62
N ALA A 34 0.99 8.49 -6.69
CA ALA A 34 1.43 7.96 -5.40
C ALA A 34 0.25 7.44 -4.55
N VAL A 35 -0.89 8.15 -4.54
CA VAL A 35 -2.12 7.67 -3.89
C VAL A 35 -2.66 6.43 -4.59
N ALA A 36 -2.68 6.39 -5.93
CA ALA A 36 -3.14 5.23 -6.68
C ALA A 36 -2.25 3.99 -6.44
N GLN A 37 -0.93 4.17 -6.35
CA GLN A 37 0.01 3.12 -5.97
C GLN A 37 -0.29 2.59 -4.57
N ALA A 38 -0.48 3.49 -3.60
CA ALA A 38 -0.84 3.10 -2.23
C ALA A 38 -2.16 2.33 -2.19
N ARG A 39 -3.15 2.79 -2.96
CA ARG A 39 -4.46 2.14 -3.12
C ARG A 39 -4.34 0.72 -3.67
N THR A 40 -3.55 0.53 -4.73
CA THR A 40 -3.29 -0.79 -5.33
C THR A 40 -2.63 -1.75 -4.33
N VAL A 41 -1.68 -1.27 -3.52
CA VAL A 41 -1.08 -2.10 -2.46
C VAL A 41 -2.13 -2.49 -1.42
N ALA A 42 -2.98 -1.54 -1.00
CA ALA A 42 -4.07 -1.86 -0.08
C ALA A 42 -5.08 -2.86 -0.67
N ASP A 43 -5.42 -2.75 -1.95
CA ASP A 43 -6.26 -3.73 -2.68
C ASP A 43 -5.63 -5.13 -2.67
N MET A 44 -4.33 -5.22 -2.96
CA MET A 44 -3.59 -6.48 -2.93
C MET A 44 -3.63 -7.11 -1.53
N VAL A 45 -3.35 -6.31 -0.49
CA VAL A 45 -3.37 -6.76 0.90
C VAL A 45 -4.76 -7.28 1.27
N GLU A 46 -5.81 -6.55 0.94
CA GLU A 46 -7.19 -6.96 1.19
C GLU A 46 -7.56 -8.26 0.45
N ASN A 47 -7.15 -8.39 -0.82
CA ASN A 47 -7.39 -9.59 -1.62
C ASN A 47 -6.66 -10.82 -1.08
N ILE A 48 -5.43 -10.68 -0.58
CA ILE A 48 -4.70 -11.76 0.11
C ILE A 48 -5.49 -12.21 1.34
N GLY A 49 -5.99 -11.27 2.15
CA GLY A 49 -6.81 -11.58 3.32
C GLY A 49 -8.12 -12.28 2.96
N LYS A 50 -8.81 -11.82 1.92
CA LYS A 50 -10.03 -12.46 1.40
C LYS A 50 -9.75 -13.86 0.90
N TRP A 51 -8.72 -14.05 0.07
CA TRP A 51 -8.30 -15.35 -0.42
C TRP A 51 -8.01 -16.31 0.74
N ALA A 52 -7.19 -15.91 1.71
CA ALA A 52 -6.89 -16.74 2.87
C ALA A 52 -8.14 -17.05 3.69
N SER A 53 -9.07 -16.11 3.83
CA SER A 53 -10.32 -16.33 4.57
C SER A 53 -11.22 -17.34 3.87
N THR A 54 -11.34 -17.27 2.53
CA THR A 54 -12.13 -18.20 1.72
C THR A 54 -11.67 -19.65 1.89
N PHE A 55 -10.35 -19.88 2.02
CA PHE A 55 -9.78 -21.23 2.16
C PHE A 55 -9.49 -21.63 3.61
N GLY A 56 -9.88 -20.82 4.60
CA GLY A 56 -9.67 -21.12 6.02
C GLY A 56 -8.23 -20.93 6.52
N GLY A 57 -7.35 -20.32 5.73
CA GLY A 57 -5.95 -20.05 6.06
C GLY A 57 -4.96 -20.84 5.19
N MET A 58 -3.70 -20.91 5.63
CA MET A 58 -2.64 -21.64 4.96
C MET A 58 -1.90 -22.53 5.95
N TRP A 59 -1.82 -23.83 5.67
CA TRP A 59 -1.04 -24.78 6.46
C TRP A 59 0.42 -24.75 6.02
N ILE A 60 1.32 -24.47 6.96
CA ILE A 60 2.76 -24.41 6.71
C ILE A 60 3.46 -25.56 7.42
N LYS A 61 4.25 -26.31 6.66
CA LYS A 61 5.09 -27.40 7.18
C LYS A 61 6.16 -26.84 8.12
N ASN A 62 6.28 -27.43 9.31
CA ASN A 62 7.37 -27.17 10.23
C ASN A 62 8.67 -27.73 9.63
N ASN A 63 9.73 -26.92 9.59
CA ASN A 63 10.99 -27.33 8.97
C ASN A 63 11.92 -27.92 10.04
N LYS A 64 12.15 -29.24 10.00
CA LYS A 64 13.08 -29.91 10.92
C LYS A 64 14.47 -29.25 10.81
N GLY A 65 15.00 -28.70 11.91
CA GLY A 65 16.39 -28.22 12.01
C GLY A 65 16.65 -26.74 11.73
N LYS A 66 15.64 -25.94 11.41
CA LYS A 66 15.72 -24.47 11.51
C LYS A 66 14.62 -24.00 12.44
N GLU A 67 14.98 -23.36 13.56
CA GLU A 67 14.07 -22.48 14.28
C GLU A 67 13.67 -21.35 13.32
N LEU A 68 12.66 -21.61 12.50
CA LEU A 68 11.84 -20.55 11.97
C LEU A 68 11.01 -20.06 13.15
N ASP A 69 11.12 -18.77 13.49
CA ASP A 69 10.11 -18.11 14.32
C ASP A 69 8.78 -18.20 13.56
N LEU A 70 8.03 -19.28 13.81
CA LEU A 70 6.78 -19.62 13.13
C LEU A 70 5.65 -18.63 13.50
N GLY A 71 5.91 -17.73 14.46
CA GLY A 71 4.93 -16.81 15.01
C GLY A 71 3.82 -17.49 15.79
N SER A 72 2.88 -16.67 16.28
CA SER A 72 1.63 -17.13 16.90
C SER A 72 0.73 -17.81 15.86
N HIS A 73 0.55 -19.12 15.93
CA HIS A 73 -0.35 -19.90 15.07
C HIS A 73 -1.63 -20.27 15.82
N LEU A 74 -2.72 -20.53 15.08
CA LEU A 74 -4.02 -20.85 15.70
C LEU A 74 -4.27 -22.34 15.88
N ASP A 75 -3.59 -23.19 15.11
CA ASP A 75 -3.82 -24.63 15.13
C ASP A 75 -2.60 -25.39 14.60
N THR A 76 -2.49 -26.67 14.95
CA THR A 76 -1.41 -27.57 14.52
C THR A 76 -1.99 -28.88 14.01
N MET A 77 -1.50 -29.35 12.87
CA MET A 77 -1.87 -30.65 12.30
C MET A 77 -0.63 -31.52 12.25
N ILE A 78 -0.73 -32.76 12.74
CA ILE A 78 0.32 -33.75 12.62
C ILE A 78 -0.11 -34.75 11.55
N VAL A 79 0.71 -34.93 10.52
CA VAL A 79 0.49 -35.92 9.47
C VAL A 79 1.53 -37.01 9.65
N THR A 80 1.06 -38.22 9.95
CA THR A 80 1.85 -39.44 9.87
C THR A 80 1.53 -40.08 8.52
N PRO A 81 2.52 -40.37 7.66
CA PRO A 81 2.26 -41.12 6.44
C PRO A 81 1.71 -42.50 6.84
N SER A 82 0.43 -42.72 6.54
CA SER A 82 -0.20 -44.04 6.70
C SER A 82 0.41 -44.98 5.66
N ILE A 83 1.39 -45.79 6.05
CA ILE A 83 1.62 -47.05 5.35
C ILE A 83 0.40 -47.91 5.67
N ALA A 84 -0.38 -48.21 4.64
CA ALA A 84 -1.47 -49.17 4.73
C ALA A 84 -0.95 -50.49 5.37
N ASN A 85 -1.61 -50.94 6.43
CA ASN A 85 -1.54 -52.29 7.00
C ASN A 85 -0.34 -52.72 7.88
N SER A 86 0.16 -51.90 8.82
CA SER A 86 0.91 -52.48 9.94
C SER A 86 0.75 -51.71 11.25
N SER A 87 0.41 -52.45 12.31
CA SER A 87 -0.08 -51.96 13.60
C SER A 87 1.00 -51.48 14.58
N GLU A 88 2.25 -51.31 14.15
CA GLU A 88 3.34 -50.86 15.04
C GLU A 88 4.26 -49.88 14.30
N ILE A 89 4.36 -48.65 14.83
CA ILE A 89 5.26 -47.60 14.33
C ILE A 89 6.62 -47.80 15.01
N SER A 90 7.67 -48.01 14.22
CA SER A 90 9.06 -48.10 14.66
C SER A 90 9.60 -46.73 15.11
N SER A 91 10.56 -46.71 16.04
CA SER A 91 11.29 -45.49 16.46
C SER A 91 12.07 -44.81 15.33
N SER A 92 12.37 -45.53 14.23
CA SER A 92 12.96 -44.97 13.01
C SER A 92 11.93 -44.33 12.07
N GLU A 93 10.64 -44.59 12.24
CA GLU A 93 9.52 -44.06 11.43
C GLU A 93 8.89 -42.82 12.07
N ALA A 94 9.09 -42.63 13.39
CA ALA A 94 8.77 -41.39 14.09
C ALA A 94 9.53 -40.17 13.54
N ASP A 95 10.62 -40.40 12.80
CA ASP A 95 11.36 -39.35 12.11
C ASP A 95 10.69 -38.85 10.82
N GLU A 96 9.56 -39.43 10.41
CA GLU A 96 8.71 -38.91 9.32
C GLU A 96 7.46 -38.17 9.82
N ILE A 97 7.33 -37.90 11.11
CA ILE A 97 6.24 -37.06 11.62
C ILE A 97 6.37 -35.65 11.02
N ILE A 98 5.44 -35.28 10.16
CA ILE A 98 5.36 -33.94 9.57
C ILE A 98 4.34 -33.13 10.36
N GLN A 99 4.81 -32.10 11.06
CA GLN A 99 3.95 -31.14 11.73
C GLN A 99 3.66 -29.95 10.80
N PHE A 100 2.43 -29.49 10.79
CA PHE A 100 1.98 -28.28 10.13
C PHE A 100 1.36 -27.32 11.16
N HIS A 101 1.44 -26.02 10.87
CA HIS A 101 0.76 -25.00 11.66
C HIS A 101 -0.13 -24.15 10.74
N LEU A 102 -1.33 -23.82 11.20
CA LEU A 102 -2.27 -23.00 10.46
C LEU A 102 -1.96 -21.51 10.63
N LYS A 103 -1.71 -20.84 9.51
CA LYS A 103 -1.65 -19.38 9.45
C LYS A 103 -3.00 -18.81 9.06
N ASN A 104 -3.56 -17.97 9.93
CA ASN A 104 -4.83 -17.29 9.67
C ASN A 104 -4.63 -16.10 8.70
N PRO A 105 -5.71 -15.54 8.13
CA PRO A 105 -5.62 -14.44 7.16
C PRO A 105 -4.83 -13.23 7.65
N ALA A 106 -5.07 -12.78 8.89
CA ALA A 106 -4.39 -11.63 9.48
C ALA A 106 -2.88 -11.89 9.70
N LEU A 107 -2.52 -13.12 10.07
CA LEU A 107 -1.15 -13.56 10.25
C LEU A 107 -0.40 -13.60 8.92
N ILE A 108 -1.03 -14.12 7.87
CA ILE A 108 -0.46 -14.13 6.52
C ILE A 108 -0.17 -12.71 6.05
N GLN A 109 -1.14 -11.80 6.17
CA GLN A 109 -0.94 -10.40 5.77
C GLN A 109 0.15 -9.71 6.59
N ARG A 110 0.22 -9.97 7.91
CA ARG A 110 1.27 -9.44 8.79
C ARG A 110 2.65 -9.96 8.39
N GLU A 111 2.79 -11.26 8.15
CA GLU A 111 4.09 -11.82 7.76
C GLU A 111 4.56 -11.29 6.41
N ILE A 112 3.66 -11.12 5.44
CA ILE A 112 4.00 -10.46 4.17
C ILE A 112 4.42 -9.00 4.41
N SER A 113 3.78 -8.29 5.33
CA SER A 113 4.20 -6.95 5.77
C SER A 113 5.63 -6.99 6.37
N ASP A 114 5.92 -7.93 7.27
CA ASP A 114 7.24 -8.11 7.88
C ASP A 114 8.33 -8.45 6.84
N PHE A 115 8.01 -9.28 5.83
CA PHE A 115 8.90 -9.55 4.70
C PHE A 115 9.10 -8.32 3.83
N THR A 116 8.03 -7.58 3.54
CA THR A 116 8.08 -6.36 2.73
C THR A 116 8.94 -5.30 3.42
N GLU A 117 8.85 -5.19 4.74
CA GLU A 117 9.66 -4.28 5.55
C GLU A 117 11.16 -4.55 5.37
N LYS A 118 11.56 -5.83 5.41
CA LYS A 118 12.97 -6.25 5.25
C LYS A 118 13.45 -6.31 3.81
N SER A 119 12.55 -6.18 2.83
CA SER A 119 12.88 -6.24 1.40
C SER A 119 13.39 -4.90 0.85
N SER A 120 13.93 -4.92 -0.37
CA SER A 120 14.28 -3.73 -1.14
C SER A 120 13.07 -2.94 -1.66
N SER A 121 11.83 -3.39 -1.40
CA SER A 121 10.64 -2.62 -1.75
C SER A 121 10.67 -1.26 -1.08
N THR A 122 10.49 -0.21 -1.87
CA THR A 122 10.40 1.16 -1.36
C THR A 122 9.01 1.46 -0.79
N THR A 123 8.00 0.72 -1.24
CA THR A 123 6.64 0.80 -0.70
C THR A 123 6.46 -0.21 0.42
N LYS A 124 6.04 0.27 1.58
CA LYS A 124 5.80 -0.54 2.77
C LYS A 124 4.33 -0.53 3.11
N PHE A 125 3.84 -1.58 3.76
CA PHE A 125 2.46 -1.61 4.23
C PHE A 125 2.37 -2.30 5.59
N ARG A 126 1.32 -2.00 6.33
CA ARG A 126 0.97 -2.62 7.62
C ARG A 126 -0.54 -2.78 7.73
N ILE A 127 -0.97 -3.71 8.58
CA ILE A 127 -2.36 -3.83 9.01
C ILE A 127 -2.40 -3.59 10.51
N THR A 128 -3.29 -2.69 10.95
CA THR A 128 -3.40 -2.33 12.36
C THR A 128 -4.84 -2.04 12.76
N SER A 129 -5.07 -2.05 14.07
CA SER A 129 -6.31 -1.70 14.75
C SER A 129 -5.96 -1.06 16.07
N ASP A 130 -6.79 -0.14 16.57
CA ASP A 130 -6.73 0.33 17.96
C ASP A 130 -7.14 -0.74 18.98
N LYS A 131 -7.81 -1.79 18.52
CA LYS A 131 -8.14 -3.01 19.27
C LYS A 131 -7.35 -4.18 18.66
N PHE A 132 -6.02 -4.13 18.79
CA PHE A 132 -5.12 -5.16 18.24
C PHE A 132 -5.02 -6.39 19.14
N MET A 133 -4.98 -7.60 18.54
CA MET A 133 -4.62 -8.82 19.25
C MET A 133 -3.11 -8.90 19.46
N ASN A 134 -2.33 -8.79 18.39
CA ASN A 134 -0.87 -8.88 18.49
C ASN A 134 -0.26 -7.49 18.78
N PRO A 135 0.55 -7.33 19.85
CA PRO A 135 1.19 -6.04 20.17
C PRO A 135 2.06 -5.46 19.05
N LYS A 136 2.64 -6.29 18.17
CA LYS A 136 3.40 -5.81 16.99
C LYS A 136 2.52 -5.07 15.97
N ASN A 137 1.20 -5.26 16.04
CA ASN A 137 0.21 -4.58 15.21
C ASN A 137 -0.35 -3.32 15.88
N ALA A 138 0.23 -2.86 17.00
CA ALA A 138 -0.17 -1.59 17.59
C ALA A 138 -0.03 -0.43 16.59
N PRO A 139 -0.98 0.52 16.57
CA PRO A 139 -0.98 1.61 15.61
C PRO A 139 0.10 2.63 15.96
N THR A 140 0.73 3.17 14.93
CA THR A 140 1.59 4.34 14.97
C THR A 140 0.77 5.63 15.13
N GLY A 141 1.44 6.78 15.30
CA GLY A 141 0.77 8.08 15.37
C GLY A 141 -0.02 8.42 14.09
N PHE A 142 0.52 8.10 12.91
CA PHE A 142 -0.19 8.24 11.65
C PHE A 142 -1.44 7.36 11.60
N GLU A 143 -1.31 6.07 11.91
CA GLU A 143 -2.42 5.11 11.85
C GLU A 143 -3.55 5.45 12.82
N THR A 144 -3.20 5.93 14.02
CA THR A 144 -4.16 6.42 15.02
C THR A 144 -4.92 7.63 14.49
N THR A 145 -4.21 8.61 13.93
CA THR A 145 -4.81 9.81 13.32
C THR A 145 -5.72 9.43 12.16
N ALA A 146 -5.26 8.54 11.29
CA ALA A 146 -6.02 8.08 10.15
C ALA A 146 -7.32 7.38 10.54
N MET A 147 -7.29 6.47 11.52
CA MET A 147 -8.50 5.82 12.04
C MET A 147 -9.51 6.85 12.55
N ASN A 148 -9.05 7.87 13.28
CA ASN A 148 -9.92 8.92 13.82
C ASN A 148 -10.53 9.78 12.71
N GLU A 149 -9.74 10.23 11.73
CA GLU A 149 -10.24 11.03 10.61
C GLU A 149 -11.21 10.25 9.71
N ILE A 150 -10.93 8.96 9.46
CA ILE A 150 -11.81 8.07 8.72
C ILE A 150 -13.15 7.92 9.45
N ARG A 151 -13.14 7.65 10.76
CA ARG A 151 -14.35 7.50 11.58
C ARG A 151 -15.16 8.80 11.64
N LYS A 152 -14.49 9.93 11.90
CA LYS A 152 -15.11 11.25 12.04
C LYS A 152 -15.81 11.70 10.76
N ASN A 153 -15.18 11.48 9.61
CA ASN A 153 -15.68 11.97 8.33
C ASN A 153 -16.50 10.92 7.57
N ASN A 154 -16.67 9.71 8.13
CA ASN A 154 -17.25 8.55 7.44
C ASN A 154 -16.58 8.28 6.06
N SER A 155 -15.27 8.51 6.00
CA SER A 155 -14.47 8.31 4.80
C SER A 155 -14.03 6.86 4.67
N LYS A 156 -13.60 6.45 3.47
CA LYS A 156 -12.99 5.12 3.25
C LYS A 156 -11.47 5.15 3.32
N GLU A 157 -10.88 6.31 3.11
CA GLU A 157 -9.44 6.51 2.95
C GLU A 157 -9.01 7.82 3.59
N PHE A 158 -7.75 7.88 4.01
CA PHE A 158 -7.08 9.08 4.49
C PHE A 158 -5.61 9.04 4.10
N TYR A 159 -4.99 10.17 3.79
CA TYR A 159 -3.56 10.23 3.55
C TYR A 159 -2.94 11.56 3.96
N THR A 160 -1.64 11.53 4.27
CA THR A 160 -0.83 12.71 4.56
C THR A 160 0.48 12.61 3.80
N ILE A 161 1.06 13.76 3.47
CA ILE A 161 2.39 13.85 2.86
C ILE A 161 3.29 14.60 3.84
N SER A 162 4.32 13.94 4.36
CA SER A 162 5.33 14.55 5.23
C SER A 162 6.65 13.78 5.11
N ASP A 163 7.77 14.45 5.40
CA ASP A 163 9.09 13.82 5.51
C ASP A 163 9.51 13.00 4.28
N GLY A 164 9.15 13.48 3.08
CA GLY A 164 9.42 12.78 1.83
C GLY A 164 8.63 11.48 1.64
N GLN A 165 7.51 11.31 2.35
CA GLN A 165 6.66 10.13 2.30
C GLN A 165 5.19 10.52 2.15
N LEU A 166 4.47 9.75 1.33
CA LEU A 166 3.02 9.69 1.35
C LEU A 166 2.62 8.51 2.23
N ARG A 167 1.91 8.80 3.33
CA ARG A 167 1.31 7.79 4.20
C ARG A 167 -0.17 7.75 3.92
N TYR A 168 -0.67 6.59 3.52
CA TYR A 168 -2.05 6.33 3.15
C TYR A 168 -2.64 5.30 4.09
N ALA A 169 -3.92 5.44 4.39
CA ALA A 169 -4.68 4.51 5.19
C ALA A 169 -6.02 4.22 4.52
N ARG A 170 -6.36 2.94 4.42
CA ARG A 170 -7.68 2.46 4.02
C ARG A 170 -8.42 1.87 5.22
N ALA A 171 -9.68 2.23 5.38
CA ALA A 171 -10.54 1.68 6.42
C ALA A 171 -10.68 0.15 6.29
N LEU A 172 -10.48 -0.55 7.40
CA LEU A 172 -10.94 -1.93 7.58
C LEU A 172 -12.29 -1.87 8.29
N VAL A 173 -13.34 -2.28 7.58
CA VAL A 173 -14.71 -2.32 8.12
C VAL A 173 -14.99 -3.73 8.61
N ALA A 174 -15.40 -3.86 9.87
CA ALA A 174 -15.74 -5.15 10.44
C ALA A 174 -16.97 -5.75 9.76
N THR A 175 -16.87 -7.01 9.39
CA THR A 175 -17.96 -7.82 8.82
C THR A 175 -18.41 -8.86 9.85
N GLU A 176 -19.50 -9.58 9.55
CA GLU A 176 -19.95 -10.71 10.38
C GLU A 176 -18.87 -11.77 10.58
N ALA A 177 -18.06 -12.03 9.55
CA ALA A 177 -16.96 -12.98 9.64
C ALA A 177 -15.91 -12.56 10.69
N CYS A 178 -15.72 -11.25 10.91
CA CYS A 178 -14.81 -10.74 11.93
C CYS A 178 -15.29 -11.06 13.35
N MET A 179 -16.61 -11.11 13.57
CA MET A 179 -17.22 -11.34 14.89
C MET A 179 -16.92 -12.73 15.44
N ARG A 180 -16.62 -13.70 14.56
CA ARG A 180 -16.21 -15.06 14.97
C ARG A 180 -15.02 -15.03 15.95
N CYS A 181 -14.11 -14.07 15.81
CA CYS A 181 -12.93 -13.95 16.66
C CYS A 181 -12.87 -12.62 17.44
N HIS A 182 -13.49 -11.55 16.95
CA HIS A 182 -13.33 -10.19 17.50
C HIS A 182 -14.56 -9.65 18.23
N ASP A 183 -15.62 -10.45 18.43
CA ASP A 183 -16.82 -10.01 19.18
C ASP A 183 -16.51 -9.91 20.68
N THR A 184 -16.51 -11.03 21.41
CA THR A 184 -16.15 -11.09 22.83
C THR A 184 -15.18 -12.25 23.10
N PRO A 185 -14.38 -12.21 24.18
CA PRO A 185 -13.53 -13.33 24.57
C PRO A 185 -14.30 -14.65 24.69
N ALA A 186 -15.54 -14.60 25.21
CA ALA A 186 -16.37 -15.79 25.40
C ALA A 186 -16.79 -16.48 24.09
N LYS A 187 -17.01 -15.70 23.02
CA LYS A 187 -17.42 -16.22 21.70
C LYS A 187 -16.24 -16.62 20.82
N ALA A 188 -15.04 -16.15 21.12
CA ALA A 188 -13.85 -16.46 20.34
C ALA A 188 -13.46 -17.95 20.47
N PRO A 189 -12.85 -18.55 19.43
CA PRO A 189 -12.30 -19.90 19.51
C PRO A 189 -11.30 -20.02 20.67
N ALA A 190 -11.23 -21.20 21.30
CA ALA A 190 -10.32 -21.45 22.42
C ALA A 190 -8.87 -21.06 22.06
N SER A 191 -8.40 -21.47 20.87
CA SER A 191 -7.06 -21.11 20.40
C SER A 191 -6.81 -19.61 20.25
N VAL A 192 -7.84 -18.79 20.04
CA VAL A 192 -7.68 -17.33 20.03
C VAL A 192 -7.70 -16.79 21.46
N ARG A 193 -8.69 -17.22 22.27
CA ARG A 193 -8.87 -16.75 23.65
C ARG A 193 -7.68 -17.10 24.54
N ASP A 194 -7.09 -18.28 24.37
CA ASP A 194 -5.98 -18.75 25.20
C ASP A 194 -4.71 -17.92 24.94
N LEU A 195 -4.51 -17.47 23.69
CA LEU A 195 -3.42 -16.53 23.34
C LEU A 195 -3.75 -15.07 23.66
N TYR A 196 -5.01 -14.68 23.52
CA TYR A 196 -5.44 -13.30 23.65
C TYR A 196 -6.67 -13.23 24.58
N PRO A 197 -6.51 -13.32 25.90
CA PRO A 197 -7.66 -13.40 26.81
C PRO A 197 -8.44 -12.07 26.89
N ASN A 198 -7.74 -10.94 26.78
CA ASN A 198 -8.29 -9.62 27.12
C ASN A 198 -8.18 -8.55 26.01
N GLN A 199 -7.61 -8.87 24.85
CA GLN A 199 -7.29 -7.88 23.82
C GLN A 199 -7.76 -8.29 22.44
N GLY A 200 -8.09 -7.30 21.61
CA GLY A 200 -8.55 -7.51 20.25
C GLY A 200 -10.03 -7.86 20.10
N TYR A 201 -10.88 -7.51 21.07
CA TYR A 201 -12.32 -7.78 21.04
C TYR A 201 -13.14 -6.48 20.99
N GLY A 202 -14.45 -6.61 20.82
CA GLY A 202 -15.42 -5.51 20.79
C GLY A 202 -15.48 -4.82 19.42
N TYR A 203 -15.24 -5.54 18.33
CA TYR A 203 -15.56 -5.01 17.01
C TYR A 203 -17.07 -4.91 16.83
N GLU A 204 -17.51 -4.02 15.94
CA GLU A 204 -18.92 -3.83 15.61
C GLU A 204 -19.10 -3.90 14.10
N VAL A 205 -20.04 -4.71 13.64
CA VAL A 205 -20.30 -4.89 12.20
C VAL A 205 -20.66 -3.55 11.55
N GLY A 206 -20.02 -3.27 10.41
CA GLY A 206 -20.18 -2.01 9.68
C GLY A 206 -19.38 -0.84 10.24
N LYS A 207 -18.65 -1.01 11.36
CA LYS A 207 -17.76 0.03 11.92
C LYS A 207 -16.31 -0.18 11.50
N VAL A 208 -15.54 0.90 11.52
CA VAL A 208 -14.09 0.90 11.25
C VAL A 208 -13.37 0.22 12.40
N SER A 209 -12.90 -1.00 12.15
CA SER A 209 -12.16 -1.81 13.11
C SER A 209 -10.65 -1.63 13.04
N GLY A 210 -10.13 -0.97 12.01
CA GLY A 210 -8.70 -0.75 11.83
C GLY A 210 -8.40 -0.10 10.49
N VAL A 211 -7.13 -0.14 10.07
CA VAL A 211 -6.68 0.34 8.76
C VAL A 211 -5.63 -0.55 8.12
N ILE A 212 -5.63 -0.57 6.79
CA ILE A 212 -4.45 -0.95 5.99
C ILE A 212 -3.66 0.33 5.76
N SER A 213 -2.46 0.39 6.32
CA SER A 213 -1.53 1.51 6.23
C SER A 213 -0.51 1.23 5.13
N VAL A 214 -0.26 2.20 4.25
CA VAL A 214 0.72 2.09 3.16
C VAL A 214 1.60 3.33 3.12
N THR A 215 2.90 3.14 3.07
CA THR A 215 3.89 4.21 2.97
C THR A 215 4.57 4.13 1.60
N VAL A 216 4.44 5.21 0.82
CA VAL A 216 5.05 5.37 -0.50
C VAL A 216 6.06 6.52 -0.42
N PRO A 217 7.30 6.39 -0.93
CA PRO A 217 8.21 7.53 -1.05
C PRO A 217 7.58 8.63 -1.90
N TYR A 218 7.73 9.88 -1.45
CA TYR A 218 7.16 11.04 -2.11
C TYR A 218 8.23 12.14 -2.22
N THR A 219 8.91 12.19 -3.35
CA THR A 219 10.00 13.14 -3.62
C THR A 219 9.78 13.79 -4.98
N PHE A 220 8.72 14.60 -5.09
CA PHE A 220 8.45 15.32 -6.33
C PHE A 220 9.60 16.29 -6.66
N SER A 221 10.09 16.19 -7.90
CA SER A 221 11.11 17.10 -8.44
C SER A 221 10.76 17.43 -9.88
N LEU A 222 10.70 18.73 -10.19
CA LEU A 222 10.43 19.19 -11.55
C LEU A 222 11.56 18.76 -12.51
N ILE A 223 12.81 18.70 -12.02
CA ILE A 223 13.96 18.27 -12.82
C ILE A 223 13.84 16.79 -13.16
N GLU A 224 13.47 15.94 -12.20
CA GLU A 224 13.27 14.51 -12.45
C GLU A 224 12.09 14.28 -13.40
N LEU A 225 10.98 15.03 -13.22
CA LEU A 225 9.86 14.99 -14.15
C LEU A 225 10.27 15.31 -15.59
N ILE A 226 11.08 16.36 -15.79
CA ILE A 226 11.56 16.78 -17.12
C ILE A 226 12.52 15.75 -17.72
N LYS A 227 13.37 15.11 -16.90
CA LYS A 227 14.27 14.03 -17.34
C LYS A 227 13.52 12.79 -17.81
N ASP A 228 12.39 12.48 -17.18
CA ASP A 228 11.55 11.32 -17.52
C ASP A 228 10.67 11.55 -18.77
N LEU A 229 10.67 12.75 -19.35
CA LEU A 229 9.94 13.02 -20.58
C LEU A 229 10.56 12.28 -21.77
N SER A 230 9.69 11.70 -22.61
CA SER A 230 10.12 10.92 -23.77
C SER A 230 10.85 11.78 -24.80
N LEU A 231 11.72 11.16 -25.61
CA LEU A 231 12.40 11.84 -26.72
C LEU A 231 11.40 12.52 -27.68
N TRP A 232 10.23 11.93 -27.89
CA TRP A 232 9.17 12.49 -28.74
C TRP A 232 8.63 13.82 -28.23
N PHE A 233 8.55 14.00 -26.91
CA PHE A 233 8.19 15.29 -26.32
C PHE A 233 9.20 16.36 -26.75
N TRP A 234 10.50 16.06 -26.64
CA TRP A 234 11.56 17.00 -27.02
C TRP A 234 11.59 17.29 -28.52
N LEU A 235 11.36 16.29 -29.36
CA LEU A 235 11.24 16.48 -30.81
C LEU A 235 10.04 17.37 -31.17
N ALA A 236 8.90 17.20 -30.50
CA ALA A 236 7.72 18.04 -30.72
C ALA A 236 7.98 19.50 -30.28
N VAL A 237 8.64 19.71 -29.14
CA VAL A 237 9.03 21.04 -28.67
C VAL A 237 10.01 21.70 -29.65
N SER A 238 11.01 20.97 -30.15
CA SER A 238 11.98 21.53 -31.11
C SER A 238 11.30 21.90 -32.43
N ALA A 239 10.41 21.05 -32.96
CA ALA A 239 9.66 21.32 -34.18
C ALA A 239 8.76 22.56 -34.05
N LEU A 240 8.11 22.73 -32.90
CA LEU A 240 7.31 23.91 -32.58
C LEU A 240 8.16 25.19 -32.57
N VAL A 241 9.32 25.16 -31.91
CA VAL A 241 10.26 26.30 -31.86
C VAL A 241 10.74 26.67 -33.26
N VAL A 242 11.12 25.68 -34.09
CA VAL A 242 11.55 25.92 -35.47
C VAL A 242 10.44 26.56 -36.30
N THR A 243 9.19 26.11 -36.13
CA THR A 243 8.03 26.65 -36.83
C THR A 243 7.80 28.12 -36.46
N ILE A 244 7.82 28.45 -35.16
CA ILE A 244 7.67 29.83 -34.67
C ILE A 244 8.78 30.73 -35.22
N LEU A 245 10.05 30.29 -35.17
CA LEU A 245 11.19 31.04 -35.71
C LEU A 245 11.10 31.26 -37.23
N SER A 246 10.58 30.27 -37.96
CA SER A 246 10.39 30.39 -39.42
C SER A 246 9.31 31.42 -39.78
N LEU A 247 8.22 31.47 -39.01
CA LEU A 247 7.12 32.43 -39.20
C LEU A 247 7.56 33.84 -38.82
N SER A 248 8.33 34.00 -37.73
CA SER A 248 8.84 35.31 -37.33
C SER A 248 9.80 35.89 -38.37
N ARG A 249 10.65 35.06 -39.01
CA ARG A 249 11.56 35.52 -40.08
C ARG A 249 10.84 35.99 -41.33
N LYS A 250 9.78 35.29 -41.76
CA LYS A 250 8.97 35.71 -42.92
C LYS A 250 8.37 37.10 -42.71
N LYS A 251 7.82 37.34 -41.52
CA LYS A 251 7.20 38.63 -41.17
C LYS A 251 8.19 39.79 -41.18
N THR A 252 9.44 39.59 -40.75
CA THR A 252 10.48 40.63 -40.83
C THR A 252 10.95 40.88 -42.27
N ALA A 253 10.98 39.85 -43.12
CA ALA A 253 11.36 40.00 -44.52
C ALA A 253 10.31 40.77 -45.34
N GLU A 254 9.01 40.55 -45.08
CA GLU A 254 7.93 41.32 -45.69
C GLU A 254 8.00 42.80 -45.32
N HIS A 255 8.32 43.13 -44.06
CA HIS A 255 8.42 44.52 -43.60
C HIS A 255 9.67 45.27 -44.08
N LEU A 256 10.70 44.57 -44.60
CA LEU A 256 11.90 45.18 -45.19
C LEU A 256 11.76 45.46 -46.70
N ASN A 257 10.77 44.87 -47.35
CA ASN A 257 10.50 45.03 -48.78
C ASN A 257 9.37 46.05 -49.09
N ASP A 258 8.73 46.61 -48.06
CA ASP A 258 7.79 47.74 -48.11
C ASP A 258 8.47 49.03 -47.64
#